data_AF-A0A420A371-F1
#
_entry.id   AF-A0A420A371-F1
#
_cell.length_a   1.000
_cell.length_b   1.000
_cell.length_c   1.000
_cell.angle_alpha   90.00
_cell.angle_beta   90.00
_cell.angle_gamma   90.00
#
_symmetry.space_group_name_H-M   'P 1'
#
loop_
_entity.id
_entity.type
_entity.pdbx_description
1 polymer ?
#
loop_
_entity_poly.entity_id
_entity_poly.type
_entity_poly.pdbx_seq_one_letter_code
_entity_poly.pdbx_strand_id
1 'polypeptide(L)'
;MYKNRSCHSALLTRAPMPMLLLSLLLLAQPRPALASEDSANARAEAAGQRAHFVREFCGESAQDVEQYKEKLRTIFAEASQFDSRWQAGWRRGDSDAIQMRSLQLNSPPEFAARVKSNCERIKWQADNSLRARPPR
;
A
#
# COMPACT_ATOMS: atom_id res chain seq x y z
N MET A 1 -58.89 17.14 58.38
CA MET A 1 -57.63 17.08 59.16
C MET A 1 -56.70 16.06 58.48
N TYR A 2 -55.37 16.06 58.52
CA TYR A 2 -54.28 17.04 58.64
C TYR A 2 -52.99 16.18 58.81
N LYS A 3 -51.99 16.25 57.91
CA LYS A 3 -50.71 15.47 57.94
C LYS A 3 -50.89 13.93 57.81
N ASN A 4 -49.91 13.06 57.52
CA ASN A 4 -48.42 13.08 57.35
C ASN A 4 -48.03 11.85 56.46
N ARG A 5 -46.83 11.60 55.87
CA ARG A 5 -45.56 12.34 55.61
C ARG A 5 -44.69 11.50 54.62
N SER A 6 -43.87 12.14 53.76
CA SER A 6 -42.70 11.53 53.03
C SER A 6 -43.03 10.44 51.97
N CYS A 7 -42.13 10.05 51.05
CA CYS A 7 -40.71 10.39 50.84
C CYS A 7 -40.43 11.06 49.49
N HIS A 8 -39.35 11.86 49.43
CA HIS A 8 -38.67 12.18 48.17
C HIS A 8 -37.64 11.09 47.84
N SER A 9 -37.48 10.79 46.55
CA SER A 9 -36.33 10.02 46.03
C SER A 9 -35.81 10.73 44.78
N ALA A 10 -34.74 11.52 44.94
CA ALA A 10 -34.04 12.11 43.81
C ALA A 10 -33.16 11.03 43.15
N LEU A 11 -33.50 10.61 41.94
CA LEU A 11 -32.69 9.69 41.15
C LEU A 11 -31.95 10.43 40.03
N LEU A 12 -30.80 10.95 40.45
CA LEU A 12 -29.56 11.17 39.70
C LEU A 12 -29.58 10.90 38.19
N THR A 13 -29.15 11.93 37.45
CA THR A 13 -28.68 11.82 36.07
C THR A 13 -27.64 10.70 35.90
N ARG A 14 -27.88 9.80 34.94
CA ARG A 14 -26.86 8.86 34.45
C ARG A 14 -26.87 8.84 32.93
N ALA A 15 -25.95 9.60 32.34
CA ALA A 15 -25.74 9.62 30.88
C ALA A 15 -25.38 8.21 30.37
N PRO A 16 -25.75 7.83 29.12
CA PRO A 16 -25.52 6.50 28.55
C PRO A 16 -24.06 6.28 28.12
N MET A 17 -23.13 6.40 29.06
CA MET A 17 -21.69 6.23 28.84
C MET A 17 -21.22 4.83 28.39
N PRO A 18 -21.86 3.67 28.72
CA PRO A 18 -21.31 2.37 28.31
C PRO A 18 -21.38 2.12 26.80
N MET A 19 -22.30 2.79 26.08
CA MET A 19 -22.48 2.56 24.64
C MET A 19 -21.32 3.15 23.81
N LEU A 20 -20.73 4.26 24.24
CA LEU A 20 -19.62 4.92 23.55
C LEU A 20 -18.30 4.14 23.66
N LEU A 21 -18.06 3.51 24.82
CA LEU A 21 -16.90 2.65 25.07
C LEU A 21 -16.92 1.38 24.24
N LEU A 22 -18.11 0.80 24.01
CA LEU A 22 -18.26 -0.42 23.20
C LEU A 22 -17.90 -0.18 21.73
N SER A 23 -18.27 0.98 21.18
CA SER A 23 -17.90 1.40 19.81
C SER A 23 -16.39 1.56 19.62
N LEU A 24 -15.67 2.04 20.65
CA LEU A 24 -14.21 2.19 20.61
C LEU A 24 -13.49 0.84 20.65
N LEU A 25 -14.01 -0.13 21.42
CA LEU A 25 -13.44 -1.49 21.51
C LEU A 25 -13.58 -2.28 20.19
N LEU A 26 -14.64 -2.06 19.43
CA LEU A 26 -14.82 -2.67 18.10
C LEU A 26 -13.82 -2.16 17.05
N LEU A 27 -13.31 -0.93 17.20
CA LEU A 27 -12.27 -0.37 16.33
C LEU A 27 -10.86 -0.89 16.66
N ALA A 28 -10.67 -1.57 17.79
CA ALA A 28 -9.41 -2.16 18.23
C ALA A 28 -9.21 -3.62 17.76
N GLN A 29 -10.11 -4.15 16.92
CA GLN A 29 -9.96 -5.48 16.31
C GLN A 29 -8.66 -5.55 15.47
N PRO A 30 -7.86 -6.63 15.57
CA PRO A 30 -6.71 -6.84 14.70
C PRO A 30 -7.20 -6.93 13.24
N ARG A 31 -6.45 -6.31 12.32
CA ARG A 31 -6.84 -6.29 10.90
C ARG A 31 -6.81 -7.71 10.33
N PRO A 32 -7.80 -8.13 9.52
CA PRO A 32 -7.81 -9.46 8.95
C PRO A 32 -6.61 -9.66 8.03
N ALA A 33 -5.91 -10.79 8.18
CA ALA A 33 -4.67 -11.09 7.45
C ALA A 33 -4.83 -10.95 5.92
N LEU A 34 -5.99 -11.35 5.38
CA LEU A 34 -6.37 -11.20 3.96
C LEU A 34 -6.19 -9.77 3.43
N ALA A 35 -6.54 -8.75 4.22
CA ALA A 35 -6.38 -7.35 3.80
C ALA A 35 -4.91 -6.88 3.82
N SER A 36 -4.03 -7.59 4.52
CA SER A 36 -2.57 -7.35 4.51
C SER A 36 -1.94 -8.11 3.34
N GLU A 37 -2.34 -9.36 3.11
CA GLU A 37 -1.99 -10.18 1.94
C GLU A 37 -2.36 -9.49 0.63
N ASP A 38 -3.60 -9.01 0.45
CA ASP A 38 -4.04 -8.27 -0.74
C ASP A 38 -3.20 -7.00 -0.95
N SER A 39 -2.84 -6.30 0.14
CA SER A 39 -1.97 -5.12 0.08
C SER A 39 -0.54 -5.50 -0.32
N ALA A 40 0.00 -6.61 0.17
CA ALA A 40 1.32 -7.11 -0.16
C ALA A 40 1.38 -7.61 -1.63
N ASN A 41 0.35 -8.34 -2.08
CA ASN A 41 0.17 -8.79 -3.46
C ASN A 41 0.07 -7.60 -4.43
N ALA A 42 -0.74 -6.57 -4.12
CA ALA A 42 -0.83 -5.35 -4.92
C ALA A 42 0.49 -4.55 -4.95
N ARG A 43 1.26 -4.55 -3.85
CA ARG A 43 2.60 -3.93 -3.80
C ARG A 43 3.62 -4.69 -4.65
N ALA A 44 3.56 -6.03 -4.70
CA ALA A 44 4.39 -6.86 -5.57
C ALA A 44 4.09 -6.60 -7.05
N GLU A 45 2.80 -6.51 -7.42
CA GLU A 45 2.36 -6.17 -8.77
C GLU A 45 2.84 -4.78 -9.20
N ALA A 46 2.62 -3.76 -8.37
CA ALA A 46 3.13 -2.41 -8.62
C ALA A 46 4.67 -2.39 -8.68
N ALA A 47 5.38 -3.22 -7.90
CA ALA A 47 6.84 -3.32 -7.96
C ALA A 47 7.33 -3.90 -9.29
N GLY A 48 6.73 -4.99 -9.78
CA GLY A 48 7.09 -5.59 -11.07
C GLY A 48 6.88 -4.65 -12.26
N GLN A 49 5.77 -3.89 -12.26
CA GLN A 49 5.49 -2.89 -13.30
C GLN A 49 6.56 -1.77 -13.35
N ARG A 50 7.04 -1.34 -12.17
CA ARG A 50 8.09 -0.33 -12.05
C ARG A 50 9.48 -0.89 -12.36
N ALA A 51 9.75 -2.14 -12.00
CA ALA A 51 10.99 -2.84 -12.32
C ALA A 51 11.18 -2.98 -13.85
N HIS A 52 10.11 -3.31 -14.58
CA HIS A 52 10.11 -3.28 -16.04
C HIS A 52 10.47 -1.90 -16.59
N PHE A 53 9.81 -0.83 -16.10
CA PHE A 53 10.09 0.54 -16.57
C PHE A 53 11.57 0.93 -16.39
N VAL A 54 12.17 0.66 -15.22
CA VAL A 54 13.57 1.06 -14.97
C VAL A 54 14.58 0.21 -15.74
N ARG A 55 14.25 -1.06 -16.00
CA ARG A 55 15.04 -1.96 -16.84
C ARG A 55 15.10 -1.50 -18.29
N GLU A 56 13.98 -1.04 -18.83
CA GLU A 56 13.84 -0.58 -20.21
C GLU A 56 14.37 0.86 -20.41
N PHE A 57 14.02 1.79 -19.52
CA PHE A 57 14.21 3.24 -19.77
C PHE A 57 15.22 3.94 -18.85
N CYS A 58 15.59 3.35 -17.71
CA CYS A 58 16.50 3.99 -16.74
C CYS A 58 17.91 3.37 -16.71
N GLY A 59 18.15 2.30 -17.46
CA GLY A 59 19.46 1.64 -17.55
C GLY A 59 19.79 0.66 -16.42
N GLU A 60 18.83 0.34 -15.54
CA GLU A 60 19.04 -0.64 -14.47
C GLU A 60 19.39 -2.03 -15.02
N SER A 61 20.29 -2.76 -14.37
CA SER A 61 20.70 -4.09 -14.86
C SER A 61 19.64 -5.17 -14.54
N ALA A 62 19.65 -6.27 -15.27
CA ALA A 62 18.81 -7.43 -14.92
C ALA A 62 19.17 -8.01 -13.54
N GLN A 63 20.45 -7.93 -13.16
CA GLN A 63 20.93 -8.38 -11.85
C GLN A 63 20.43 -7.48 -10.71
N ASP A 64 20.28 -6.18 -10.93
CA ASP A 64 19.75 -5.25 -9.93
C ASP A 64 18.23 -5.38 -9.79
N VAL A 65 17.53 -5.62 -10.90
CA VAL A 65 16.10 -5.95 -10.94
C VAL A 65 15.80 -7.23 -10.15
N GLU A 66 16.51 -8.33 -10.38
CA GLU A 66 16.29 -9.57 -9.62
C GLU A 66 16.74 -9.41 -8.16
N GLN A 67 17.85 -8.73 -7.86
CA GLN A 67 18.21 -8.41 -6.47
C GLN A 67 17.11 -7.61 -5.74
N TYR A 68 16.47 -6.65 -6.42
CA TYR A 68 15.35 -5.89 -5.87
C TYR A 68 14.11 -6.77 -5.65
N LYS A 69 13.80 -7.64 -6.61
CA LYS A 69 12.73 -8.65 -6.52
C LYS A 69 12.93 -9.58 -5.32
N GLU A 70 14.12 -10.15 -5.14
CA GLU A 70 14.44 -11.05 -4.03
C GLU A 70 14.29 -10.35 -2.68
N LYS A 71 14.86 -9.14 -2.52
CA LYS A 71 14.69 -8.32 -1.31
C LYS A 71 13.21 -8.03 -1.01
N LEU A 72 12.41 -7.75 -2.04
CA LEU A 72 10.97 -7.53 -1.87
C LEU A 72 10.20 -8.81 -1.53
N ARG A 73 10.59 -10.00 -1.99
CA ARG A 73 9.92 -11.25 -1.57
C ARG A 73 10.08 -11.49 -0.07
N THR A 74 11.25 -11.18 0.50
CA THR A 74 11.47 -11.22 1.96
C THR A 74 10.64 -10.18 2.71
N ILE A 75 10.55 -8.95 2.19
CA ILE A 75 9.84 -7.85 2.89
C ILE A 75 8.32 -7.96 2.75
N PHE A 76 7.81 -8.58 1.66
CA PHE A 76 6.38 -8.80 1.42
C PHE A 76 6.01 -10.26 1.72
N ALA A 77 6.46 -10.80 2.84
CA ALA A 77 6.22 -12.20 3.24
C ALA A 77 4.73 -12.62 3.32
N GLU A 78 3.82 -11.65 3.46
CA GLU A 78 2.36 -11.85 3.43
C GLU A 78 1.80 -12.02 1.99
N ALA A 79 2.58 -11.75 0.94
CA ALA A 79 2.16 -11.87 -0.46
C ALA A 79 2.25 -13.34 -0.93
N SER A 80 1.24 -14.15 -0.62
CA SER A 80 1.13 -15.55 -1.07
C SER A 80 1.33 -15.74 -2.58
N GLN A 81 1.01 -14.71 -3.38
CA GLN A 81 1.07 -14.69 -4.84
C GLN A 81 2.22 -13.81 -5.37
N PHE A 82 3.28 -13.56 -4.57
CA PHE A 82 4.33 -12.59 -4.89
C PHE A 82 4.86 -12.67 -6.34
N ASP A 83 5.32 -13.84 -6.80
CA ASP A 83 5.92 -13.97 -8.14
C ASP A 83 4.88 -13.88 -9.28
N SER A 84 3.65 -14.38 -9.09
CA SER A 84 2.60 -14.24 -10.12
C SER A 84 2.08 -12.81 -10.22
N ARG A 85 2.03 -12.10 -9.09
CA ARG A 85 1.73 -10.65 -9.02
C ARG A 85 2.85 -9.82 -9.63
N TRP A 86 4.11 -10.08 -9.28
CA TRP A 86 5.27 -9.48 -9.93
C TRP A 86 5.21 -9.65 -11.45
N GLN A 87 4.92 -10.86 -11.95
CA GLN A 87 4.83 -11.14 -13.38
C GLN A 87 3.57 -10.57 -14.06
N ALA A 88 2.48 -10.33 -13.32
CA ALA A 88 1.34 -9.54 -13.81
C ALA A 88 1.73 -8.06 -13.97
N GLY A 89 2.42 -7.50 -12.97
CA GLY A 89 2.98 -6.16 -13.01
C GLY A 89 3.96 -5.95 -14.15
N TRP A 90 4.91 -6.87 -14.32
CA TRP A 90 5.89 -6.84 -15.41
C TRP A 90 5.22 -6.76 -16.78
N ARG A 91 4.25 -7.64 -17.05
CA ARG A 91 3.46 -7.65 -18.30
C ARG A 91 2.59 -6.41 -18.51
N ARG A 92 2.22 -5.72 -17.43
CA ARG A 92 1.57 -4.40 -17.52
C ARG A 92 2.57 -3.33 -17.95
N GLY A 93 3.83 -3.44 -17.51
CA GLY A 93 4.94 -2.59 -17.91
C GLY A 93 5.25 -2.65 -19.41
N ASP A 94 5.05 -3.80 -20.08
CA ASP A 94 5.16 -3.92 -21.54
C ASP A 94 4.22 -2.93 -22.27
N SER A 95 2.98 -2.79 -21.78
CA SER A 95 1.96 -1.89 -22.34
C SER A 95 2.28 -0.41 -22.12
N ASP A 96 2.80 -0.07 -20.95
CA ASP A 96 3.31 1.28 -20.67
C ASP A 96 4.53 1.61 -21.56
N ALA A 97 5.39 0.63 -21.83
CA ALA A 97 6.57 0.80 -22.67
C ALA A 97 6.22 1.05 -24.14
N ILE A 98 5.11 0.50 -24.66
CA ILE A 98 4.62 0.85 -26.02
C ILE A 98 4.30 2.35 -26.11
N GLN A 99 3.63 2.91 -25.09
CA GLN A 99 3.32 4.35 -25.04
C GLN A 99 4.60 5.20 -24.95
N MET A 100 5.56 4.79 -24.13
CA MET A 100 6.84 5.49 -24.00
C MET A 100 7.68 5.44 -25.29
N ARG A 101 7.76 4.29 -25.97
CA ARG A 101 8.44 4.15 -27.27
C ARG A 101 7.75 4.97 -28.36
N SER A 102 6.41 5.10 -28.33
CA SER A 102 5.67 6.02 -29.21
C SER A 102 6.03 7.49 -28.94
N LEU A 103 6.14 7.91 -27.67
CA LEU A 103 6.60 9.26 -27.32
C LEU A 103 8.07 9.49 -27.71
N GLN A 104 8.93 8.47 -27.64
CA GLN A 104 10.33 8.56 -28.09
C GLN A 104 10.46 8.91 -29.57
N LEU A 105 9.55 8.40 -30.41
CA LEU A 105 9.52 8.69 -31.85
C LEU A 105 8.85 10.03 -32.17
N ASN A 106 7.74 10.36 -31.51
CA ASN A 106 6.89 11.50 -31.87
C ASN A 106 7.20 12.80 -31.09
N SER A 107 7.79 12.69 -29.89
CA SER A 107 8.07 13.83 -29.00
C SER A 107 9.33 13.57 -28.14
N PRO A 108 10.54 13.51 -28.74
CA PRO A 108 11.78 13.16 -28.01
C PRO A 108 12.07 14.00 -26.75
N PRO A 109 11.82 15.33 -26.71
CA PRO A 109 12.01 16.12 -25.49
C PRO A 109 11.05 15.73 -24.36
N GLU A 110 9.80 15.41 -24.68
CA GLU A 110 8.80 14.98 -23.70
C GLU A 110 9.11 13.57 -23.20
N PHE A 111 9.53 12.66 -24.08
CA PHE A 111 10.04 11.35 -23.70
C PHE A 111 11.18 11.47 -22.69
N ALA A 112 12.21 12.28 -22.97
CA ALA A 112 13.33 12.50 -22.06
C ALA A 112 12.88 13.07 -20.70
N ALA A 113 11.96 14.04 -20.69
CA ALA A 113 11.40 14.60 -19.45
C ALA A 113 10.60 13.56 -18.64
N ARG A 114 9.76 12.76 -19.31
CA ARG A 114 8.97 11.68 -18.68
C ARG A 114 9.86 10.55 -18.16
N VAL A 115 10.89 10.14 -18.90
CA VAL A 115 11.86 9.12 -18.45
C VAL A 115 12.55 9.61 -17.18
N LYS A 116 13.16 10.81 -17.19
CA LYS A 116 13.84 11.37 -16.02
C LYS A 116 12.92 11.40 -14.79
N SER A 117 11.74 12.01 -14.92
CA SER A 117 10.75 12.14 -13.85
C SER A 117 10.30 10.78 -13.30
N ASN A 118 10.12 9.78 -14.17
CA ASN A 118 9.76 8.42 -13.75
C ASN A 118 10.92 7.68 -13.08
N CYS A 119 12.15 7.77 -13.58
CA CYS A 119 13.32 7.13 -12.95
C CYS A 119 13.54 7.66 -11.53
N GLU A 120 13.52 8.98 -11.34
CA GLU A 120 13.65 9.64 -10.03
C GLU A 120 12.53 9.21 -9.07
N ARG A 121 11.28 9.22 -9.55
CA ARG A 121 10.10 8.80 -8.77
C ARG A 121 10.14 7.32 -8.41
N ILE A 122 10.51 6.44 -9.33
CA ILE A 122 10.56 4.99 -9.09
C ILE A 122 11.69 4.65 -8.12
N LYS A 123 12.87 5.29 -8.24
CA LYS A 123 13.98 5.11 -7.29
C LYS A 123 13.53 5.39 -5.86
N TRP A 124 12.91 6.55 -5.61
CA TRP A 124 12.33 6.89 -4.30
C TRP A 124 11.28 5.86 -3.84
N GLN A 125 10.43 5.35 -4.74
CA GLN A 125 9.44 4.33 -4.40
C GLN A 125 10.06 2.96 -4.08
N ALA A 126 11.15 2.58 -4.75
CA ALA A 126 11.91 1.37 -4.47
C ALA A 126 12.62 1.46 -3.12
N ASP A 127 13.36 2.55 -2.88
CA ASP A 127 14.06 2.83 -1.63
C ASP A 127 13.11 2.82 -0.42
N ASN A 128 11.88 3.34 -0.58
CA ASN A 128 10.85 3.28 0.47
C ASN A 128 10.14 1.93 0.57
N SER A 129 10.13 1.11 -0.49
CA SER A 129 9.57 -0.26 -0.45
C SER A 129 10.52 -1.24 0.24
N LEU A 130 11.84 -0.99 0.15
CA LEU A 130 12.89 -1.75 0.82
C LEU A 130 13.05 -1.43 2.32
N ARG A 131 12.39 -0.38 2.83
CA ARG A 131 12.41 -0.06 4.27
C ARG A 131 11.58 -1.10 5.03
N ALA A 132 12.25 -1.89 5.86
CA ALA A 132 11.60 -2.73 6.86
C ALA A 132 10.65 -1.86 7.70
N ARG A 133 9.38 -2.25 7.76
CA ARG A 133 8.43 -1.67 8.73
C ARG A 133 8.62 -2.41 10.05
N PRO A 134 8.60 -1.71 11.20
CA PRO A 134 8.49 -2.40 12.47
C PRO A 134 7.18 -3.21 12.51
N PRO A 135 7.14 -4.36 13.22
CA PRO A 135 5.88 -5.05 13.48
C PRO A 135 4.92 -4.11 14.22
N ARG A 136 3.61 -4.39 14.07
CA ARG A 136 2.51 -3.67 14.71
C ARG A 136 1.85 -4.53 15.77
#